data_AF-A0A4U5ZJR3-F1
#
_entry.id   AF-A0A4U5ZJR3-F1
#
_cell.length_a   1.000
_cell.length_b   1.000
_cell.length_c   1.000
_cell.angle_alpha   90.00
_cell.angle_beta   90.00
_cell.angle_gamma   90.00
#
_symmetry.space_group_name_H-M   'P 1'
#
loop_
_entity.id
_entity.type
_entity.pdbx_description
1 polymer ?
#
loop_
_entity_poly.entity_id
_entity_poly.type
_entity_poly.pdbx_seq_one_letter_code
_entity_poly.pdbx_strand_id
1 'polypeptide(L)'
;MTADPAEIVKLVGRFTGPDLTQTLSRIEGAVRGVTAGDCTGFLESAGAGREVLAAAAGMKRLAGQINVTIHALGILMCLPHILEPDERVESVSLGAGNTGRDFDLETNVRVAEFKFIRWRGGAETIRQNSVFKDYLLLAEHPTMKRKHLYLLGTEHAIRFLRGGRAMSSVLSRNSKLQKMFADRFGERFRTVGDYYAVHGNAVQIDDVSSWLSELAEELIAEVDMDTND
;
A
#
# COMPACT_ATOMS: atom_id res chain seq x y z
N MET A 1 -5.37 -13.22 25.21
CA MET A 1 -3.89 -13.36 25.16
C MET A 1 -3.46 -13.25 23.72
N THR A 2 -2.71 -12.22 23.36
CA THR A 2 -2.04 -12.14 22.06
C THR A 2 -0.90 -13.15 22.05
N ALA A 3 -0.94 -14.12 21.14
CA ALA A 3 0.13 -15.10 20.98
C ALA A 3 1.45 -14.40 20.62
N ASP A 4 2.54 -14.89 21.19
CA ASP A 4 3.90 -14.42 20.94
C ASP A 4 4.23 -14.53 19.43
N PRO A 5 4.65 -13.44 18.75
CA PRO A 5 5.05 -13.47 17.35
C PRO A 5 6.10 -14.53 17.02
N ALA A 6 7.06 -14.78 17.94
CA ALA A 6 8.09 -15.81 17.73
C ALA A 6 7.47 -17.21 17.67
N GLU A 7 6.48 -17.49 18.53
CA GLU A 7 5.78 -18.77 18.53
C GLU A 7 4.85 -18.91 17.31
N ILE A 8 4.23 -17.83 16.85
CA ILE A 8 3.44 -17.82 15.59
C ILE A 8 4.32 -18.25 14.41
N VAL A 9 5.48 -17.59 14.24
CA VAL A 9 6.42 -17.90 13.15
C VAL A 9 6.88 -19.35 13.23
N LYS A 10 7.21 -19.83 14.44
CA LYS A 10 7.66 -21.20 14.66
C LYS A 10 6.59 -22.24 14.35
N LEU A 11 5.34 -22.02 14.77
CA LEU A 11 4.23 -22.95 14.50
C LEU A 11 3.89 -23.01 13.01
N VAL A 12 3.80 -21.85 12.34
CA VAL A 12 3.57 -21.80 10.89
C VAL A 12 4.73 -22.44 10.15
N GLY A 13 5.97 -22.09 10.49
CA GLY A 13 7.18 -22.61 9.84
C GLY A 13 7.33 -24.13 9.95
N ARG A 14 6.94 -24.74 11.08
CA ARG A 14 6.92 -26.20 11.23
C ARG A 14 5.95 -26.88 10.28
N PHE A 15 4.77 -26.28 10.06
CA PHE A 15 3.76 -26.84 9.17
C PHE A 15 4.13 -26.62 7.70
N THR A 16 4.62 -25.45 7.33
CA THR A 16 5.01 -25.16 5.94
C THR A 16 6.26 -25.93 5.52
N GLY A 17 7.16 -26.20 6.47
CA GLY A 17 8.48 -26.72 6.18
C GLY A 17 9.32 -25.74 5.33
N PRO A 18 10.42 -26.22 4.73
CA PRO A 18 11.26 -25.41 3.84
C PRO A 18 10.60 -25.17 2.47
N ASP A 19 9.70 -26.06 2.03
CA ASP A 19 8.94 -25.96 0.79
C ASP A 19 7.48 -26.31 1.06
N LEU A 20 6.61 -25.30 0.97
CA LEU A 20 5.19 -25.46 1.18
C LEU A 20 4.55 -26.34 0.11
N THR A 21 4.94 -26.19 -1.15
CA THR A 21 4.37 -26.94 -2.27
C THR A 21 4.63 -28.43 -2.11
N GLN A 22 5.87 -28.79 -1.78
CA GLN A 22 6.24 -30.18 -1.51
C GLN A 22 5.49 -30.74 -0.29
N THR A 23 5.37 -29.94 0.77
CA THR A 23 4.65 -30.35 1.98
C THR A 23 3.17 -30.60 1.71
N LEU A 24 2.50 -29.71 0.96
CA LEU A 24 1.10 -29.89 0.58
C LEU A 24 0.90 -31.10 -0.33
N SER A 25 1.76 -31.31 -1.32
CA SER A 25 1.68 -32.47 -2.21
C SER A 25 1.76 -33.80 -1.46
N ARG A 26 2.65 -33.90 -0.45
CA ARG A 26 2.75 -35.08 0.42
C ARG A 26 1.47 -35.30 1.23
N ILE A 27 0.92 -34.23 1.82
CA ILE A 27 -0.33 -34.30 2.61
C ILE A 27 -1.51 -34.71 1.71
N GLU A 28 -1.62 -34.15 0.50
CA GLU A 28 -2.65 -34.48 -0.49
C GLU A 28 -2.58 -35.94 -0.95
N GLY A 29 -1.37 -36.50 -1.07
CA GLY A 29 -1.20 -37.93 -1.33
C GLY A 29 -1.64 -38.79 -0.14
N ALA A 30 -1.19 -38.43 1.07
CA ALA A 30 -1.40 -39.21 2.28
C ALA A 30 -2.85 -39.17 2.82
N VAL A 31 -3.60 -38.09 2.54
CA VAL A 31 -4.99 -37.95 3.00
C VAL A 31 -5.96 -38.86 2.24
N ARG A 32 -5.57 -39.39 1.07
CA ARG A 32 -6.44 -40.23 0.25
C ARG A 32 -6.79 -41.52 0.99
N GLY A 33 -8.09 -41.76 1.16
CA GLY A 33 -8.59 -42.97 1.84
C GLY A 33 -8.63 -42.86 3.37
N VAL A 34 -8.21 -41.75 3.96
CA VAL A 34 -8.39 -41.48 5.39
C VAL A 34 -9.89 -41.47 5.72
N THR A 35 -10.29 -42.26 6.70
CA THR A 35 -11.69 -42.33 7.14
C THR A 35 -11.95 -41.36 8.30
N ALA A 36 -13.21 -41.20 8.69
CA ALA A 36 -13.56 -40.40 9.87
C ALA A 36 -12.88 -40.90 11.17
N GLY A 37 -12.64 -42.21 11.30
CA GLY A 37 -11.96 -42.80 12.45
C GLY A 37 -10.45 -42.48 12.50
N ASP A 38 -9.82 -42.35 11.33
CA ASP A 38 -8.38 -42.12 11.20
C ASP A 38 -8.02 -40.62 11.16
N CYS A 39 -9.02 -39.76 10.92
CA CYS A 39 -8.84 -38.35 10.62
C CYS A 39 -8.09 -37.59 11.73
N THR A 40 -8.41 -37.83 12.99
CA THR A 40 -7.73 -37.15 14.11
C THR A 40 -6.24 -37.48 14.14
N GLY A 41 -5.88 -38.77 14.03
CA GLY A 41 -4.48 -39.19 14.01
C GLY A 41 -3.75 -38.71 12.76
N PHE A 42 -4.43 -38.67 11.61
CA PHE A 42 -3.88 -38.09 10.39
C PHE A 42 -3.55 -36.60 10.59
N LEU A 43 -4.48 -35.80 11.11
CA LEU A 43 -4.26 -34.36 11.34
C LEU A 43 -3.11 -34.10 12.30
N GLU A 44 -3.00 -34.88 13.38
CA GLU A 44 -1.86 -34.82 14.31
C GLU A 44 -0.54 -35.14 13.60
N SER A 45 -0.49 -36.22 12.81
CA SER A 45 0.71 -36.63 12.06
C SER A 45 1.13 -35.63 10.98
N ALA A 46 0.16 -34.93 10.39
CA ALA A 46 0.38 -33.90 9.39
C ALA A 46 0.78 -32.54 10.03
N GLY A 47 0.74 -32.42 11.36
CA GLY A 47 0.94 -31.14 12.05
C GLY A 47 -0.18 -30.13 11.77
N ALA A 48 -1.35 -30.58 11.33
CA ALA A 48 -2.49 -29.76 10.94
C ALA A 48 -3.39 -29.45 12.15
N GLY A 49 -2.79 -28.98 13.24
CA GLY A 49 -3.47 -28.68 14.50
C GLY A 49 -4.23 -27.35 14.51
N ARG A 50 -5.13 -27.20 15.49
CA ARG A 50 -5.91 -25.95 15.68
C ARG A 50 -5.00 -24.77 16.04
N GLU A 51 -3.93 -25.04 16.77
CA GLU A 51 -2.90 -24.09 17.16
C GLU A 51 -2.15 -23.53 15.95
N VAL A 52 -1.87 -24.36 14.93
CA VAL A 52 -1.22 -23.91 13.68
C VAL A 52 -2.17 -23.03 12.88
N LEU A 53 -3.45 -23.41 12.78
CA LEU A 53 -4.47 -22.58 12.12
C LEU A 53 -4.63 -21.22 12.82
N ALA A 54 -4.66 -21.22 14.16
CA ALA A 54 -4.73 -20.00 14.95
C ALA A 54 -3.47 -19.13 14.78
N ALA A 55 -2.28 -19.75 14.72
CA ALA A 55 -1.02 -19.06 14.43
C ALA A 55 -1.03 -18.44 13.03
N ALA A 56 -1.46 -19.18 12.00
CA ALA A 56 -1.58 -18.66 10.63
C ALA A 56 -2.57 -17.48 10.55
N ALA A 57 -3.70 -17.56 11.24
CA ALA A 57 -4.64 -16.44 11.35
C ALA A 57 -4.01 -15.23 12.07
N GLY A 58 -3.22 -15.47 13.12
CA GLY A 58 -2.44 -14.46 13.83
C GLY A 58 -1.40 -13.78 12.93
N MET A 59 -0.62 -14.56 12.19
CA MET A 59 0.35 -14.09 11.21
C MET A 59 -0.31 -13.25 10.12
N LYS A 60 -1.44 -13.72 9.56
CA LYS A 60 -2.20 -12.97 8.56
C LYS A 60 -2.70 -11.63 9.09
N ARG A 61 -3.17 -11.58 10.35
CA ARG A 61 -3.57 -10.33 11.01
C ARG A 61 -2.40 -9.38 11.18
N LEU A 62 -1.26 -9.87 11.68
CA LEU A 62 -0.03 -9.06 11.85
C LEU A 62 0.46 -8.53 10.50
N ALA A 63 0.59 -9.40 9.50
CA ALA A 63 0.99 -9.03 8.15
C ALA A 63 0.04 -7.99 7.53
N GLY A 64 -1.26 -8.14 7.73
CA GLY A 64 -2.27 -7.17 7.27
C GLY A 64 -2.12 -5.78 7.91
N GLN A 65 -1.53 -5.68 9.10
CA GLN A 65 -1.29 -4.40 9.79
C GLN A 65 0.02 -3.73 9.34
N ILE A 66 0.98 -4.47 8.79
CA ILE A 66 2.31 -3.93 8.40
C ILE A 66 2.17 -2.74 7.47
N ASN A 67 1.32 -2.81 6.44
CA ASN A 67 1.14 -1.71 5.49
C ASN A 67 0.64 -0.42 6.18
N VAL A 68 -0.25 -0.56 7.16
CA VAL A 68 -0.79 0.56 7.93
C VAL A 68 0.29 1.12 8.85
N THR A 69 1.06 0.25 9.50
CA THR A 69 2.17 0.63 10.37
C THR A 69 3.25 1.39 9.59
N ILE A 70 3.66 0.89 8.42
CA ILE A 70 4.63 1.57 7.53
C ILE A 70 4.11 2.96 7.16
N HIS A 71 2.83 3.05 6.79
CA HIS A 71 2.25 4.34 6.41
C HIS A 71 2.20 5.33 7.58
N ALA A 72 1.73 4.90 8.75
CA ALA A 72 1.69 5.74 9.94
C ALA A 72 3.09 6.22 10.35
N LEU A 73 4.07 5.31 10.40
CA LEU A 73 5.45 5.64 10.75
C LEU A 73 6.08 6.56 9.70
N GLY A 74 5.89 6.28 8.41
CA GLY A 74 6.42 7.12 7.34
C GLY A 74 5.92 8.56 7.44
N ILE A 75 4.64 8.78 7.73
CA ILE A 75 4.09 10.13 7.96
C ILE A 75 4.77 10.78 9.17
N LEU A 76 4.78 10.10 10.32
CA LEU A 76 5.32 10.64 11.57
C LEU A 76 6.80 10.99 11.45
N MET A 77 7.58 10.17 10.74
CA MET A 77 8.99 10.39 10.48
C MET A 77 9.24 11.55 9.51
N CYS A 78 8.31 11.87 8.61
CA CYS A 78 8.43 13.05 7.75
C CYS A 78 8.17 14.37 8.49
N LEU A 79 7.35 14.37 9.56
CA LEU A 79 6.90 15.61 10.22
C LEU A 79 8.05 16.56 10.62
N PRO A 80 9.14 16.10 11.28
CA PRO A 80 10.23 16.98 11.68
C PRO A 80 10.98 17.65 10.51
N HIS A 81 10.88 17.07 9.31
CA HIS A 81 11.56 17.57 8.12
C HIS A 81 10.70 18.50 7.28
N ILE A 82 9.38 18.30 7.33
CA ILE A 82 8.45 19.06 6.48
C ILE A 82 7.82 20.25 7.20
N LEU A 83 7.67 20.20 8.53
CA LEU A 83 7.03 21.27 9.30
C LEU A 83 7.97 22.48 9.44
N GLU A 84 7.42 23.67 9.17
CA GLU A 84 8.08 24.94 9.47
C GLU A 84 7.95 25.30 10.96
N PRO A 85 8.80 26.18 11.53
CA PRO A 85 8.83 26.48 12.97
C PRO A 85 7.48 26.87 13.60
N ASP A 86 6.62 27.57 12.85
CA ASP A 86 5.30 28.02 13.30
C ASP A 86 4.13 27.19 12.73
N GLU A 87 4.45 26.14 11.98
CA GLU A 87 3.46 25.26 11.40
C GLU A 87 2.94 24.27 12.44
N ARG A 88 1.61 24.17 12.54
CA ARG A 88 0.91 23.37 13.54
C ARG A 88 0.06 22.33 12.85
N VAL A 89 0.25 21.08 13.24
CA VAL A 89 -0.60 19.96 12.83
C VAL A 89 -2.01 20.17 13.39
N GLU A 90 -3.00 20.26 12.49
CA GLU A 90 -4.42 20.31 12.83
C GLU A 90 -5.04 18.91 12.79
N SER A 91 -4.59 18.08 11.85
CA SER A 91 -4.99 16.68 11.79
C SER A 91 -3.98 15.77 11.09
N VAL A 92 -4.01 14.50 11.48
CA VAL A 92 -3.28 13.41 10.80
C VAL A 92 -4.18 12.18 10.73
N SER A 93 -4.19 11.50 9.59
CA SER A 93 -4.85 10.21 9.40
C SER A 93 -3.81 9.09 9.36
N LEU A 94 -3.61 8.41 10.49
CA LEU A 94 -2.59 7.36 10.64
C LEU A 94 -3.14 5.92 10.52
N GLY A 95 -4.47 5.75 10.48
CA GLY A 95 -5.13 4.45 10.60
C GLY A 95 -5.65 3.86 9.28
N ALA A 96 -5.97 2.56 9.30
CA ALA A 96 -6.65 1.91 8.20
C ALA A 96 -8.11 2.38 8.09
N GLY A 97 -8.46 2.89 6.90
CA GLY A 97 -9.79 3.43 6.64
C GLY A 97 -9.89 4.87 7.11
N ASN A 98 -10.31 5.75 6.20
CA ASN A 98 -10.53 7.18 6.45
C ASN A 98 -11.16 7.36 7.83
N THR A 99 -10.40 7.95 8.76
CA THR A 99 -10.86 8.33 10.10
C THR A 99 -11.86 9.50 10.04
N GLY A 100 -12.60 9.63 8.94
CA GLY A 100 -13.41 10.79 8.57
C GLY A 100 -12.58 11.98 8.07
N ARG A 101 -11.26 11.82 7.88
CA ARG A 101 -10.34 12.87 7.41
C ARG A 101 -10.27 12.89 5.89
N ASP A 102 -10.08 14.08 5.33
CA ASP A 102 -9.95 14.31 3.88
C ASP A 102 -8.53 14.07 3.37
N PHE A 103 -7.52 14.20 4.24
CA PHE A 103 -6.08 14.11 3.93
C PHE A 103 -5.32 13.28 4.96
N ASP A 104 -4.15 12.78 4.57
CA ASP A 104 -3.20 12.12 5.47
C ASP A 104 -2.63 13.11 6.50
N LEU A 105 -2.36 14.35 6.09
CA LEU A 105 -1.90 15.43 6.96
C LEU A 105 -2.58 16.74 6.61
N GLU A 106 -3.04 17.45 7.64
CA GLU A 106 -3.48 18.82 7.55
C GLU A 106 -2.83 19.66 8.66
N THR A 107 -2.27 20.80 8.26
CA THR A 107 -1.71 21.81 9.15
C THR A 107 -2.45 23.13 8.95
N ASN A 108 -2.12 24.13 9.75
CA ASN A 108 -2.61 25.49 9.54
C ASN A 108 -2.26 26.08 8.17
N VAL A 109 -1.23 25.55 7.47
CA VAL A 109 -0.75 26.10 6.18
C VAL A 109 -0.66 25.07 5.05
N ARG A 110 -0.84 23.77 5.29
CA ARG A 110 -0.77 22.72 4.26
C ARG A 110 -1.84 21.65 4.39
N VAL A 111 -2.14 21.02 3.26
CA VAL A 111 -2.79 19.72 3.15
C VAL A 111 -1.86 18.79 2.37
N ALA A 112 -1.76 17.53 2.79
CA ALA A 112 -0.85 16.60 2.16
C ALA A 112 -1.33 15.15 2.15
N GLU A 113 -0.88 14.43 1.12
CA GLU A 113 -1.05 12.99 0.94
C GLU A 113 0.34 12.32 0.88
N PHE A 114 0.42 11.11 1.41
CA PHE A 114 1.65 10.32 1.41
C PHE A 114 1.43 9.01 0.66
N LYS A 115 2.39 8.66 -0.20
CA LYS A 115 2.41 7.36 -0.88
C LYS A 115 3.81 6.75 -0.84
N PHE A 116 3.98 5.82 0.11
CA PHE A 116 5.17 4.99 0.24
C PHE A 116 5.06 3.79 -0.70
N ILE A 117 5.26 4.03 -1.99
CA ILE A 117 5.14 3.02 -3.04
C ILE A 117 6.53 2.49 -3.42
N ARG A 118 6.68 1.17 -3.36
CA ARG A 118 7.73 0.46 -4.12
C ARG A 118 7.33 0.34 -5.57
N TRP A 119 8.07 0.99 -6.47
CA TRP A 119 7.91 0.80 -7.91
C TRP A 119 8.69 -0.44 -8.36
N ARG A 120 8.03 -1.47 -8.90
CA ARG A 120 8.70 -2.70 -9.36
C ARG A 120 9.00 -2.72 -10.86
N GLY A 121 8.57 -1.68 -11.59
CA GLY A 121 8.58 -1.69 -13.05
C GLY A 121 7.41 -2.50 -13.64
N GLY A 122 7.12 -2.31 -14.93
CA GLY A 122 6.01 -3.00 -15.60
C GLY A 122 4.62 -2.38 -15.35
N ALA A 123 3.58 -3.23 -15.34
CA ALA A 123 2.18 -2.80 -15.31
C ALA A 123 1.71 -2.34 -13.91
N GLU A 124 2.13 -1.14 -13.49
CA GLU A 124 1.87 -0.55 -12.17
C GLU A 124 0.49 0.14 -12.05
N THR A 125 -0.53 -0.44 -12.70
CA THR A 125 -1.83 0.20 -12.96
C THR A 125 -2.53 0.71 -11.70
N ILE A 126 -2.58 -0.14 -10.67
CA ILE A 126 -3.30 0.15 -9.44
C ILE A 126 -2.60 1.28 -8.67
N ARG A 127 -1.27 1.21 -8.58
CA ARG A 127 -0.44 2.20 -7.88
C ARG A 127 -0.50 3.56 -8.58
N GLN A 128 -0.37 3.58 -9.90
CA GLN A 128 -0.53 4.78 -10.72
C GLN A 128 -1.92 5.43 -10.55
N ASN A 129 -3.00 4.63 -10.59
CA ASN A 129 -4.35 5.16 -10.40
C ASN A 129 -4.53 5.76 -9.01
N SER A 130 -3.94 5.15 -7.98
CA SER A 130 -3.94 5.71 -6.63
C SER A 130 -3.24 7.06 -6.58
N VAL A 131 -2.03 7.17 -7.15
CA VAL A 131 -1.28 8.43 -7.21
C VAL A 131 -2.07 9.52 -7.93
N PHE A 132 -2.67 9.22 -9.09
CA PHE A 132 -3.47 10.20 -9.81
C PHE A 132 -4.70 10.64 -9.02
N LYS A 133 -5.39 9.70 -8.35
CA LYS A 133 -6.55 10.02 -7.51
C LYS A 133 -6.17 11.06 -6.45
N ASP A 134 -5.08 10.84 -5.72
CA ASP A 134 -4.72 11.72 -4.61
C ASP A 134 -4.18 13.06 -5.11
N TYR A 135 -3.43 13.06 -6.22
CA TYR A 135 -3.06 14.29 -6.92
C TYR A 135 -4.29 15.11 -7.34
N LEU A 136 -5.26 14.47 -8.00
CA LEU A 136 -6.49 15.11 -8.46
C LEU A 136 -7.30 15.68 -7.29
N LEU A 137 -7.46 14.92 -6.21
CA LEU A 137 -8.19 15.38 -5.03
C LEU A 137 -7.51 16.57 -4.36
N LEU A 138 -6.18 16.55 -4.21
CA LEU A 138 -5.42 17.69 -3.71
C LEU A 138 -5.55 18.91 -4.62
N ALA A 139 -5.31 18.74 -5.92
CA ALA A 139 -5.36 19.82 -6.91
C ALA A 139 -6.72 20.53 -6.88
N GLU A 140 -7.80 19.76 -6.79
CA GLU A 140 -9.16 20.26 -6.91
C GLU A 140 -9.81 20.67 -5.59
N HIS A 141 -9.15 20.41 -4.46
CA HIS A 141 -9.66 20.80 -3.14
C HIS A 141 -9.62 22.33 -2.96
N PRO A 142 -10.75 22.97 -2.57
CA PRO A 142 -10.83 24.41 -2.42
C PRO A 142 -10.21 24.87 -1.10
N THR A 143 -8.91 25.15 -1.11
CA THR A 143 -8.17 25.67 0.05
C THR A 143 -7.09 26.65 -0.40
N MET A 144 -6.72 27.56 0.49
CA MET A 144 -5.54 28.43 0.36
C MET A 144 -4.26 27.78 0.92
N LYS A 145 -4.40 26.63 1.60
CA LYS A 145 -3.26 25.86 2.12
C LYS A 145 -2.42 25.32 0.97
N ARG A 146 -1.11 25.19 1.20
CA ARG A 146 -0.19 24.51 0.28
C ARG A 146 -0.60 23.05 0.12
N LYS A 147 -0.47 22.51 -1.08
CA LYS A 147 -0.89 21.14 -1.41
C LYS A 147 0.34 20.31 -1.74
N HIS A 148 0.58 19.24 -0.99
CA HIS A 148 1.76 18.40 -1.17
C HIS A 148 1.39 16.93 -1.38
N LEU A 149 2.11 16.28 -2.27
CA LEU A 149 2.08 14.84 -2.46
C LEU A 149 3.50 14.30 -2.22
N TYR A 150 3.68 13.59 -1.12
CA TYR A 150 4.96 13.04 -0.69
C TYR A 150 5.11 11.59 -1.15
N LEU A 151 6.20 11.28 -1.88
CA LEU A 151 6.45 9.99 -2.49
C LEU A 151 7.82 9.41 -2.08
N LEU A 152 7.93 8.08 -2.06
CA LEU A 152 9.24 7.41 -2.14
C LEU A 152 9.64 7.27 -3.61
N GLY A 153 10.56 8.11 -4.06
CA GLY A 153 10.95 8.17 -5.47
C GLY A 153 9.87 8.84 -6.32
N THR A 154 10.20 9.93 -6.98
CA THR A 154 9.23 10.71 -7.77
C THR A 154 9.24 10.37 -9.27
N GLU A 155 10.30 9.76 -9.78
CA GLU A 155 10.53 9.61 -11.22
C GLU A 155 9.38 8.85 -11.92
N HIS A 156 8.98 7.70 -11.39
CA HIS A 156 7.93 6.88 -11.99
C HIS A 156 6.58 7.59 -11.97
N ALA A 157 6.24 8.23 -10.84
CA ALA A 157 5.00 8.98 -10.69
C ALA A 157 4.93 10.17 -11.65
N ILE A 158 6.01 10.96 -11.75
CA ILE A 158 6.08 12.11 -12.67
C ILE A 158 5.99 11.65 -14.12
N ARG A 159 6.69 10.56 -14.49
CA ARG A 159 6.60 9.98 -15.84
C ARG A 159 5.17 9.55 -16.17
N PHE A 160 4.49 8.91 -15.23
CA PHE A 160 3.09 8.53 -15.37
C PHE A 160 2.16 9.75 -15.49
N LEU A 161 2.33 10.78 -14.64
CA LEU A 161 1.51 11.99 -14.66
C LEU A 161 1.67 12.78 -15.96
N ARG A 162 2.84 12.71 -16.60
CA ARG A 162 3.09 13.27 -17.94
C ARG A 162 2.70 12.34 -19.08
N GLY A 163 2.24 11.12 -18.77
CA GLY A 163 1.95 10.07 -19.74
C GLY A 163 0.55 10.16 -20.34
N GLY A 164 0.36 9.48 -21.48
CA GLY A 164 -0.89 9.48 -22.25
C GLY A 164 -1.96 8.51 -21.76
N ARG A 165 -1.96 8.12 -20.48
CA ARG A 165 -2.93 7.13 -19.99
C ARG A 165 -4.34 7.71 -20.02
N ALA A 166 -5.30 7.00 -20.62
CA ALA A 166 -6.67 7.47 -20.77
C ALA A 166 -7.34 7.71 -19.41
N MET A 167 -7.99 8.86 -19.26
CA MET A 167 -8.67 9.27 -18.02
C MET A 167 -9.76 8.25 -17.62
N SER A 168 -10.51 7.76 -18.60
CA SER A 168 -11.53 6.71 -18.41
C SER A 168 -10.95 5.41 -17.84
N SER A 169 -9.72 5.05 -18.20
CA SER A 169 -9.03 3.88 -17.67
C SER A 169 -8.59 4.11 -16.22
N VAL A 170 -8.03 5.28 -15.93
CA VAL A 170 -7.50 5.62 -14.60
C VAL A 170 -8.60 5.73 -13.55
N LEU A 171 -9.74 6.32 -13.93
CA LEU A 171 -10.88 6.54 -13.04
C LEU A 171 -11.87 5.36 -13.01
N SER A 172 -11.65 4.31 -13.82
CA SER A 172 -12.61 3.20 -14.05
C SER A 172 -13.12 2.50 -12.79
N ARG A 173 -12.31 2.44 -11.73
CA ARG A 173 -12.66 1.77 -10.45
C ARG A 173 -13.23 2.71 -9.39
N ASN A 174 -13.42 3.99 -9.70
CA ASN A 174 -13.94 4.99 -8.76
C ASN A 174 -15.04 5.84 -9.42
N SER A 175 -16.26 5.33 -9.43
CA SER A 175 -17.42 5.97 -10.07
C SER A 175 -17.72 7.37 -9.51
N LYS A 176 -17.51 7.60 -8.21
CA LYS A 176 -17.67 8.91 -7.58
C LYS A 176 -16.67 9.93 -8.13
N LEU A 177 -15.40 9.53 -8.21
CA LEU A 177 -14.33 10.39 -8.73
C LEU A 177 -14.50 10.63 -10.24
N GLN A 178 -14.90 9.61 -10.98
CA GLN A 178 -15.23 9.71 -12.40
C GLN A 178 -16.37 10.71 -12.64
N LYS A 179 -17.44 10.63 -11.85
CA LYS A 179 -18.57 11.57 -11.94
C LYS A 179 -18.12 13.00 -11.61
N MET A 180 -17.39 13.19 -10.50
CA MET A 180 -16.85 14.50 -10.12
C MET A 180 -15.99 15.10 -11.25
N PHE A 181 -15.12 14.28 -11.85
CA PHE A 181 -14.27 14.72 -12.96
C PHE A 181 -15.09 15.11 -14.19
N ALA A 182 -16.07 14.29 -14.58
CA ALA A 182 -16.94 14.56 -15.72
C ALA A 182 -17.81 15.81 -15.51
N ASP A 183 -18.39 15.99 -14.32
CA ASP A 183 -19.22 17.15 -13.98
C ASP A 183 -18.41 18.45 -14.03
N ARG A 184 -17.12 18.41 -13.66
CA ARG A 184 -16.25 19.60 -13.61
C ARG A 184 -15.54 19.91 -14.93
N PHE A 185 -15.09 18.90 -15.64
CA PHE A 185 -14.20 19.05 -16.81
C PHE A 185 -14.80 18.55 -18.12
N GLY A 186 -15.90 17.79 -18.08
CA GLY A 186 -16.47 17.15 -19.27
C GLY A 186 -15.41 16.33 -20.02
N GLU A 187 -15.32 16.56 -21.33
CA GLU A 187 -14.35 15.88 -22.21
C GLU A 187 -13.05 16.66 -22.44
N ARG A 188 -12.82 17.74 -21.67
CA ARG A 188 -11.66 18.64 -21.87
C ARG A 188 -10.31 17.92 -21.78
N PHE A 189 -10.20 16.92 -20.91
CA PHE A 189 -8.98 16.15 -20.69
C PHE A 189 -9.22 14.68 -21.00
N ARG A 190 -8.51 14.14 -22.00
CA ARG A 190 -8.67 12.74 -22.43
C ARG A 190 -7.66 11.83 -21.75
N THR A 191 -6.48 12.36 -21.42
CA THR A 191 -5.40 11.65 -20.76
C THR A 191 -5.00 12.29 -19.44
N VAL A 192 -4.28 11.53 -18.60
CA VAL A 192 -3.64 12.04 -17.38
C VAL A 192 -2.69 13.20 -17.71
N GLY A 193 -1.87 13.05 -18.76
CA GLY A 193 -0.96 14.07 -19.25
C GLY A 193 -1.65 15.38 -19.65
N ASP A 194 -2.82 15.30 -20.29
CA ASP A 194 -3.58 16.51 -20.67
C ASP A 194 -3.98 17.33 -19.44
N TYR A 195 -4.48 16.64 -18.40
CA TYR A 195 -4.85 17.27 -17.14
C TYR A 195 -3.63 17.83 -16.42
N TYR A 196 -2.57 17.04 -16.31
CA TYR A 196 -1.35 17.42 -15.61
C TYR A 196 -0.60 18.57 -16.30
N ALA A 197 -0.68 18.69 -17.63
CA ALA A 197 -0.09 19.82 -18.36
C ALA A 197 -0.71 21.17 -17.98
N VAL A 198 -2.00 21.19 -17.61
CA VAL A 198 -2.71 22.41 -17.21
C VAL A 198 -2.64 22.62 -15.70
N HIS A 199 -2.73 21.55 -14.92
CA HIS A 199 -2.83 21.61 -13.45
C HIS A 199 -1.52 21.27 -12.72
N GLY A 200 -0.42 21.07 -13.45
CA GLY A 200 0.85 20.50 -12.94
C GLY A 200 1.41 21.20 -11.70
N ASN A 201 1.21 22.51 -11.59
CA ASN A 201 1.69 23.34 -10.48
C ASN A 201 0.71 23.45 -9.31
N ALA A 202 -0.45 22.79 -9.37
CA ALA A 202 -1.48 22.87 -8.33
C ALA A 202 -1.12 22.08 -7.06
N VAL A 203 -0.20 21.12 -7.17
CA VAL A 203 0.28 20.27 -6.06
C VAL A 203 1.78 20.10 -6.21
N GLN A 204 2.52 20.38 -5.13
CA GLN A 204 3.95 20.12 -5.07
C GLN A 204 4.18 18.63 -4.83
N ILE A 205 5.03 18.01 -5.66
CA ILE A 205 5.40 16.60 -5.52
C ILE A 205 6.82 16.54 -4.97
N ASP A 206 6.97 16.01 -3.77
CA ASP A 206 8.23 15.99 -3.04
C ASP A 206 8.69 14.54 -2.80
N ASP A 207 10.00 14.30 -2.95
CA ASP A 207 10.63 13.02 -2.64
C ASP A 207 11.06 12.99 -1.17
N VAL A 208 10.57 12.01 -0.42
CA VAL A 208 10.89 11.86 1.01
C VAL A 208 11.86 10.71 1.29
N SER A 209 12.42 10.10 0.25
CA SER A 209 13.28 8.91 0.38
C SER A 209 14.50 9.15 1.27
N SER A 210 15.04 10.37 1.29
CA SER A 210 16.21 10.73 2.11
C SER A 210 15.92 10.76 3.62
N TRP A 211 14.66 10.87 4.02
CA TRP A 211 14.25 10.86 5.44
C TRP A 211 13.76 9.49 5.90
N LEU A 212 13.51 8.59 4.95
CA LEU A 212 12.95 7.26 5.16
C LEU A 212 13.86 6.22 4.51
N SER A 213 15.17 6.32 4.72
CA SER A 213 16.18 5.48 4.07
C SER A 213 15.94 3.99 4.27
N GLU A 214 15.44 3.58 5.43
CA GLU A 214 15.13 2.18 5.75
C GLU A 214 14.00 1.65 4.84
N LEU A 215 12.97 2.47 4.61
CA LEU A 215 11.91 2.14 3.67
C LEU A 215 12.40 2.25 2.23
N ALA A 216 13.18 3.28 1.90
CA ALA A 216 13.68 3.46 0.55
C ALA A 216 14.63 2.31 0.16
N GLU A 217 15.53 1.89 1.03
CA GLU A 217 16.48 0.82 0.77
C GLU A 217 15.76 -0.54 0.77
N GLU A 218 14.99 -0.90 1.78
CA GLU A 218 14.35 -2.23 1.82
C GLU A 218 13.20 -2.37 0.80
N LEU A 219 12.45 -1.30 0.55
CA LEU A 219 11.45 -1.25 -0.51
C LEU A 219 12.04 -0.89 -1.88
N ILE A 220 13.35 -0.77 -2.08
CA ILE A 220 13.92 -0.68 -3.44
C ILE A 220 14.84 -1.90 -3.69
N ALA A 221 15.49 -2.43 -2.66
CA ALA A 221 16.62 -3.35 -2.73
C ALA A 221 16.31 -4.85 -2.58
N GLU A 222 15.07 -5.35 -2.67
CA GLU A 222 14.94 -6.78 -3.05
C GLU A 222 15.43 -6.91 -4.49
N VAL A 223 16.67 -7.40 -4.61
CA VAL A 223 17.28 -7.91 -5.83
C VAL A 223 16.33 -8.95 -6.42
N ASP A 224 16.12 -8.89 -7.74
CA ASP A 224 15.48 -9.96 -8.49
C ASP A 224 16.17 -11.28 -8.13
N MET A 225 15.49 -12.09 -7.32
CA MET A 225 15.73 -13.53 -7.36
C MET A 225 14.98 -14.05 -8.59
N ASP A 226 15.46 -13.66 -9.76
CA ASP A 226 15.41 -14.52 -10.93
C ASP A 226 16.32 -15.70 -10.61
N THR A 227 15.77 -16.66 -9.87
CA THR A 227 16.24 -18.04 -9.96
C THR A 227 15.88 -18.51 -11.35
N ASN A 228 16.92 -18.70 -12.17
CA ASN A 228 16.96 -19.54 -13.37
C ASN A 228 15.85 -20.61 -13.41
N ASP A 229 15.09 -20.61 -14.50
CA ASP A 229 15.11 -21.70 -15.49
C ASP A 229 14.67 -21.17 -16.87
#